data_AF-A0A8J5KTE4-F1
#
_entry.id   AF-A0A8J5KTE4-F1
#
_cell.length_a   1.000
_cell.length_b   1.000
_cell.length_c   1.000
_cell.angle_alpha   90.00
_cell.angle_beta   90.00
_cell.angle_gamma   90.00
#
_symmetry.space_group_name_H-M   'P 1'
#
loop_
_entity.id
_entity.type
_entity.pdbx_description
1 polymer ?
#
loop_
_entity_poly.entity_id
_entity_poly.type
_entity_poly.pdbx_seq_one_letter_code
_entity_poly.pdbx_strand_id
1 'polypeptide(L)'
;MDGVKAEDFFAFGLYKPGNTINKLGSNARAVNVNTIPGLNSLGVSMARIDFIPRGLNPPHTHPRATEILTVLEGELYVGFVTSNIGQTNRLFTNILKKVDVFVFPQGLVHFQFNRGHTRAVAIAALSSQNSGTIIIANVVFGSKTPISDEVLAKAFCVDQKTVDRRQAQFWMDTTISLIGAMTESVFNAWTCRTPKRMPPMFTVTMLEVE
;
A
#
# COMPACT_ATOMS: atom_id res chain seq x y z
N MET A 1 2.29 -13.31 38.91
CA MET A 1 2.35 -13.69 37.48
C MET A 1 1.59 -14.99 37.22
N ASP A 2 0.75 -15.45 38.16
CA ASP A 2 -0.05 -16.66 37.97
C ASP A 2 -1.20 -16.36 37.01
N GLY A 3 -1.15 -16.95 35.82
CA GLY A 3 -2.15 -16.77 34.75
C GLY A 3 -1.57 -16.55 33.37
N VAL A 4 -0.29 -16.14 33.27
CA VAL A 4 0.41 -16.00 31.97
C VAL A 4 1.06 -17.33 31.60
N LYS A 5 0.91 -17.75 30.34
CA LYS A 5 1.46 -19.00 29.81
C LYS A 5 2.25 -18.78 28.52
N ALA A 6 3.01 -19.79 28.09
CA ALA A 6 3.79 -19.71 26.86
C ALA A 6 2.92 -19.45 25.61
N GLU A 7 1.67 -19.94 25.63
CA GLU A 7 0.70 -19.75 24.56
C GLU A 7 0.30 -18.28 24.37
N ASP A 8 0.41 -17.45 25.41
CA ASP A 8 0.14 -16.00 25.31
C ASP A 8 1.19 -15.27 24.44
N PHE A 9 2.36 -15.88 24.22
CA PHE A 9 3.48 -15.32 23.47
C PHE A 9 3.68 -15.97 22.09
N PHE A 10 2.74 -16.81 21.64
CA PHE A 10 2.93 -17.65 20.46
C PHE A 10 1.77 -17.55 19.47
N ALA A 11 2.10 -17.57 18.17
CA ALA A 11 1.13 -17.77 17.10
C ALA A 11 1.65 -18.83 16.11
N PHE A 12 0.76 -19.73 15.67
CA PHE A 12 1.05 -20.75 14.68
C PHE A 12 0.34 -20.49 13.34
N GLY A 13 0.70 -21.29 12.33
CA GLY A 13 0.00 -21.27 11.04
C GLY A 13 0.45 -20.19 10.06
N LEU A 14 1.49 -19.42 10.38
CA LEU A 14 2.09 -18.44 9.44
C LEU A 14 2.87 -19.11 8.29
N TYR A 15 3.12 -20.41 8.36
CA TYR A 15 3.69 -21.18 7.24
C TYR A 15 2.69 -21.35 6.09
N LYS A 16 1.38 -21.23 6.36
CA LYS A 16 0.34 -21.29 5.32
C LYS A 16 0.23 -19.94 4.62
N PRO A 17 0.31 -19.89 3.28
CA PRO A 17 0.09 -18.65 2.54
C PRO A 17 -1.30 -18.07 2.80
N GLY A 18 -1.40 -16.74 2.86
CA GLY A 18 -2.68 -16.04 2.90
C GLY A 18 -3.49 -16.21 1.61
N ASN A 19 -4.81 -15.97 1.69
CA ASN A 19 -5.69 -16.05 0.52
C ASN A 19 -5.45 -14.85 -0.42
N THR A 20 -4.78 -15.11 -1.55
CA THR A 20 -4.50 -14.11 -2.59
C THR A 20 -5.53 -14.09 -3.73
N ILE A 21 -6.63 -14.85 -3.62
CA ILE A 21 -7.73 -14.82 -4.59
C ILE A 21 -8.60 -13.59 -4.27
N ASN A 22 -8.12 -12.42 -4.67
CA ASN A 22 -8.79 -11.14 -4.53
C ASN A 22 -8.29 -10.16 -5.62
N LYS A 23 -8.96 -9.02 -5.78
CA LYS A 23 -8.67 -8.03 -6.83
C LYS A 23 -7.23 -7.50 -6.82
N LEU A 24 -6.59 -7.50 -5.65
CA LEU A 24 -5.24 -6.98 -5.46
C LEU A 24 -4.16 -8.06 -5.62
N GLY A 25 -4.52 -9.34 -5.56
CA GLY A 25 -3.55 -10.44 -5.68
C GLY A 25 -2.54 -10.51 -4.54
N SER A 26 -2.87 -9.95 -3.37
CA SER A 26 -2.02 -9.97 -2.18
C SER A 26 -2.82 -10.22 -0.92
N ASN A 27 -2.16 -10.66 0.14
CA ASN A 27 -2.76 -10.79 1.47
C ASN A 27 -1.72 -10.43 2.53
N ALA A 28 -2.04 -9.45 3.39
CA ALA A 28 -1.24 -9.11 4.55
C ALA A 28 -1.92 -9.67 5.82
N ARG A 29 -1.29 -10.66 6.43
CA ARG A 29 -1.72 -11.25 7.69
C ARG A 29 -0.92 -10.65 8.84
N ALA A 30 -1.56 -9.74 9.57
CA ALA A 30 -0.99 -9.15 10.78
C ALA A 30 -0.86 -10.19 11.91
N VAL A 31 0.20 -10.02 12.69
CA VAL A 31 0.54 -10.77 13.90
C VAL A 31 0.86 -9.72 14.96
N ASN A 32 -0.20 -9.25 15.61
CA ASN A 32 -0.16 -8.11 16.53
C ASN A 32 -0.72 -8.51 17.90
N VAL A 33 -0.90 -7.56 18.81
CA VAL A 33 -1.42 -7.82 20.16
C VAL A 33 -2.76 -8.57 20.20
N ASN A 34 -3.59 -8.48 19.16
CA ASN A 34 -4.86 -9.23 19.08
C ASN A 34 -4.66 -10.71 18.70
N THR A 35 -3.49 -11.05 18.13
CA THR A 35 -3.11 -12.43 17.77
C THR A 35 -2.18 -13.05 18.82
N ILE A 36 -1.27 -12.26 19.39
CA ILE A 36 -0.33 -12.66 20.44
C ILE A 36 -0.51 -11.67 21.61
N PRO A 37 -1.33 -12.01 22.62
CA PRO A 37 -1.61 -11.12 23.76
C PRO A 37 -0.35 -10.65 24.49
N GLY A 38 0.67 -11.49 24.57
CA GLY A 38 1.97 -11.21 25.18
C GLY A 38 2.76 -10.08 24.51
N LEU A 39 2.35 -9.60 23.32
CA LEU A 39 2.91 -8.38 22.72
C LEU A 39 2.46 -7.09 23.42
N ASN A 40 1.48 -7.17 24.32
CA ASN A 40 1.02 -6.00 25.06
C ASN A 40 2.19 -5.35 25.83
N SER A 41 2.32 -4.03 25.73
CA SER A 41 3.41 -3.19 26.25
C SER A 41 4.79 -3.36 25.60
N LEU A 42 5.00 -4.33 24.69
CA LEU A 42 6.33 -4.59 24.11
C LEU A 42 6.67 -3.73 22.89
N GLY A 43 5.70 -2.98 22.37
CA GLY A 43 5.95 -2.01 21.30
C GLY A 43 6.35 -2.61 19.95
N VAL A 44 6.08 -3.89 19.71
CA VAL A 44 6.43 -4.56 18.44
C VAL A 44 5.30 -5.46 17.93
N SER A 45 5.22 -5.60 16.61
CA SER A 45 4.37 -6.59 15.93
C SER A 45 4.99 -7.01 14.61
N MET A 46 4.33 -7.94 13.91
CA MET A 46 4.79 -8.46 12.63
C MET A 46 3.62 -8.58 11.66
N ALA A 47 3.89 -8.68 10.36
CA ALA A 47 2.95 -9.19 9.38
C ALA A 47 3.66 -10.13 8.38
N ARG A 48 2.96 -11.17 7.94
CA ARG A 48 3.34 -11.93 6.73
C ARG A 48 2.54 -11.41 5.56
N ILE A 49 3.20 -11.22 4.42
CA ILE A 49 2.56 -10.74 3.20
C ILE A 49 2.85 -11.71 2.06
N ASP A 50 1.79 -12.23 1.45
CA ASP A 50 1.85 -13.14 0.31
C ASP A 50 1.36 -12.44 -0.97
N PHE A 51 2.06 -12.64 -2.08
CA PHE A 51 1.73 -12.05 -3.38
C PHE A 51 1.69 -13.11 -4.48
N ILE A 52 0.66 -13.10 -5.33
CA ILE A 52 0.73 -13.74 -6.66
C ILE A 52 1.57 -12.89 -7.62
N PRO A 53 1.98 -13.41 -8.80
CA PRO A 53 2.51 -12.56 -9.86
C PRO A 53 1.57 -11.37 -10.10
N ARG A 54 2.13 -10.17 -10.19
CA ARG A 54 1.37 -8.90 -10.34
C ARG A 54 0.48 -8.54 -9.14
N GLY A 55 0.67 -9.21 -8.00
CA GLY A 55 0.01 -8.85 -6.75
C GLY A 55 0.51 -7.51 -6.19
N LEU A 56 -0.40 -6.73 -5.62
CA LEU A 56 -0.18 -5.40 -5.09
C LEU A 56 -0.64 -5.34 -3.63
N ASN A 57 0.25 -4.93 -2.72
CA ASN A 57 -0.17 -4.34 -1.46
C ASN A 57 -0.26 -2.83 -1.72
N PRO A 58 -1.48 -2.27 -1.85
CA PRO A 58 -1.72 -0.95 -2.42
C PRO A 58 -1.13 0.16 -1.56
N PRO A 59 -1.07 1.41 -2.06
CA PRO A 59 -0.67 2.56 -1.25
C PRO A 59 -1.40 2.60 0.09
N HIS A 60 -0.64 2.50 1.17
CA HIS A 60 -1.14 2.51 2.54
C HIS A 60 -0.14 3.18 3.48
N THR A 61 -0.56 3.41 4.73
CA THR A 61 0.32 3.91 5.78
C THR A 61 0.00 3.28 7.15
N HIS A 62 1.01 3.29 8.02
CA HIS A 62 0.93 2.88 9.41
C HIS A 62 1.02 4.11 10.31
N PRO A 63 -0.09 4.57 10.93
CA PRO A 63 -0.09 5.79 11.73
C PRO A 63 0.75 5.69 13.01
N ARG A 64 1.00 4.47 13.51
CA ARG A 64 1.66 4.23 14.81
C ARG A 64 2.95 3.44 14.73
N ALA A 65 3.47 3.14 13.55
CA ALA A 65 4.70 2.35 13.44
C ALA A 65 5.50 2.67 12.18
N THR A 66 6.82 2.68 12.33
CA THR A 66 7.76 2.38 11.24
C THR A 66 7.73 0.88 10.95
N GLU A 67 7.83 0.52 9.68
CA GLU A 67 7.92 -0.86 9.18
C GLU A 67 9.32 -1.14 8.63
N ILE A 68 9.85 -2.32 8.91
CA ILE A 68 10.97 -2.91 8.19
C ILE A 68 10.51 -4.21 7.52
N LEU A 69 10.69 -4.31 6.22
CA LEU A 69 10.23 -5.43 5.41
C LEU A 69 11.40 -6.22 4.85
N THR A 70 11.37 -7.53 5.02
CA THR A 70 12.34 -8.49 4.46
C THR A 70 11.63 -9.43 3.48
N VAL A 71 12.18 -9.60 2.28
CA VAL A 71 11.66 -10.57 1.31
C VAL A 71 12.18 -11.97 1.64
N LEU A 72 11.29 -12.94 1.79
CA LEU A 72 11.66 -14.35 2.01
C LEU A 72 11.74 -15.13 0.69
N GLU A 73 10.88 -14.79 -0.27
CA GLU A 73 10.77 -15.46 -1.56
C GLU A 73 10.36 -14.47 -2.65
N GLY A 74 10.83 -14.71 -3.88
CA GLY A 74 10.49 -13.88 -5.04
C GLY A 74 11.19 -12.52 -5.06
N GLU A 75 10.53 -11.56 -5.72
CA GLU A 75 11.01 -10.19 -5.90
C GLU A 75 9.86 -9.19 -5.69
N LEU A 76 10.13 -8.08 -5.01
CA LEU A 76 9.16 -7.01 -4.78
C LEU A 76 9.71 -5.65 -5.21
N TYR A 77 8.97 -4.95 -6.06
CA TYR A 77 9.13 -3.52 -6.25
C TYR A 77 8.43 -2.79 -5.10
N VAL A 78 9.20 -2.06 -4.31
CA VAL A 78 8.71 -1.37 -3.11
C VAL A 78 9.01 0.12 -3.19
N GLY A 79 8.25 0.92 -2.45
CA GLY A 79 8.62 2.31 -2.24
C GLY A 79 7.71 3.07 -1.29
N PHE A 80 8.22 4.21 -0.82
CA PHE A 80 7.45 5.20 -0.05
C PHE A 80 7.60 6.59 -0.65
N VAL A 81 6.62 7.45 -0.37
CA VAL A 81 6.62 8.85 -0.79
C VAL A 81 6.82 9.74 0.44
N THR A 82 7.74 10.69 0.37
CA THR A 82 7.97 11.67 1.45
C THR A 82 6.78 12.62 1.62
N SER A 83 6.69 13.23 2.80
CA SER A 83 5.85 14.40 3.01
C SER A 83 6.24 15.55 2.06
N ASN A 84 5.40 16.58 2.03
CA ASN A 84 5.56 17.77 1.20
C ASN A 84 6.61 18.76 1.72
N ILE A 85 7.48 18.37 2.66
CA ILE A 85 8.59 19.22 3.12
C ILE A 85 9.49 19.54 1.93
N GLY A 86 9.82 20.82 1.77
CA GLY A 86 10.59 21.30 0.61
C GLY A 86 9.80 21.32 -0.70
N GLN A 87 8.46 21.25 -0.65
CA GLN A 87 7.56 21.25 -1.81
C GLN A 87 7.75 20.08 -2.78
N THR A 88 8.33 18.96 -2.32
CA THR A 88 8.51 17.77 -3.15
C THR A 88 8.02 16.51 -2.44
N ASN A 89 6.98 15.88 -2.98
CA ASN A 89 6.65 14.49 -2.65
C ASN A 89 7.60 13.57 -3.42
N ARG A 90 8.74 13.24 -2.82
CA ARG A 90 9.77 12.41 -3.45
C ARG A 90 9.48 10.94 -3.22
N LEU A 91 9.52 10.17 -4.30
CA LEU A 91 9.44 8.72 -4.26
C LEU A 91 10.83 8.11 -4.01
N PHE A 92 10.94 7.24 -3.00
CA PHE A 92 12.08 6.37 -2.75
C PHE A 92 11.66 4.93 -3.03
N THR A 93 12.37 4.24 -3.93
CA THR A 93 12.00 2.89 -4.34
C THR A 93 13.22 1.99 -4.47
N ASN A 94 12.97 0.69 -4.42
CA ASN A 94 13.93 -0.32 -4.82
C ASN A 94 13.21 -1.59 -5.32
N ILE A 95 13.96 -2.48 -5.94
CA ILE A 95 13.55 -3.85 -6.25
C ILE A 95 14.27 -4.77 -5.27
N LEU A 96 13.52 -5.33 -4.32
CA LEU A 96 14.04 -6.25 -3.31
C LEU A 96 13.98 -7.69 -3.81
N LYS A 97 15.07 -8.42 -3.63
CA LYS A 97 15.17 -9.87 -3.82
C LYS A 97 15.17 -10.57 -2.46
N LYS A 98 15.19 -11.89 -2.48
CA LYS A 98 15.27 -12.73 -1.26
C LYS A 98 16.40 -12.26 -0.32
N VAL A 99 16.05 -12.08 0.95
CA VAL A 99 16.85 -11.54 2.08
C VAL A 99 17.12 -10.03 2.03
N ASP A 100 16.76 -9.33 0.96
CA ASP A 100 16.86 -7.87 0.94
C ASP A 100 15.83 -7.25 1.90
N VAL A 101 16.22 -6.08 2.44
CA VAL A 101 15.46 -5.35 3.46
C VAL A 101 15.17 -3.93 2.99
N PHE A 102 14.00 -3.41 3.33
CA PHE A 102 13.63 -2.01 3.09
C PHE A 102 12.82 -1.45 4.26
N VAL A 103 13.04 -0.18 4.58
CA VAL A 103 12.39 0.50 5.72
C VAL A 103 11.38 1.51 5.20
N PHE A 104 10.17 1.48 5.77
CA PHE A 104 9.12 2.46 5.54
C PHE A 104 8.93 3.30 6.81
N PRO A 105 9.29 4.60 6.79
CA PRO A 105 9.12 5.47 7.95
C PRO A 105 7.66 5.60 8.38
N GLN A 106 7.44 5.71 9.69
CA GLN A 106 6.11 5.87 10.28
C GLN A 106 5.29 6.97 9.59
N GLY A 107 4.03 6.66 9.29
CA GLY A 107 3.07 7.63 8.74
C GLY A 107 3.29 7.99 7.26
N LEU A 108 4.35 7.50 6.60
CA LEU A 108 4.53 7.72 5.15
C LEU A 108 3.72 6.72 4.33
N VAL A 109 3.20 7.20 3.20
CA VAL A 109 2.47 6.36 2.24
C VAL A 109 3.48 5.51 1.49
N HIS A 110 3.25 4.20 1.47
CA HIS A 110 4.13 3.23 0.84
C HIS A 110 3.34 2.06 0.23
N PHE A 111 4.03 1.24 -0.58
CA PHE A 111 3.43 0.13 -1.31
C PHE A 111 4.46 -0.98 -1.55
N GLN A 112 3.97 -2.18 -1.88
CA GLN A 112 4.77 -3.27 -2.41
C GLN A 112 4.06 -3.92 -3.59
N PHE A 113 4.80 -4.24 -4.65
CA PHE A 113 4.26 -4.77 -5.88
C PHE A 113 5.14 -5.91 -6.41
N ASN A 114 4.55 -7.09 -6.58
CA ASN A 114 5.24 -8.23 -7.17
C ASN A 114 5.30 -8.08 -8.69
N ARG A 115 6.41 -7.54 -9.18
CA ARG A 115 6.69 -7.41 -10.62
C ARG A 115 7.12 -8.71 -11.28
N GLY A 116 7.50 -9.71 -10.48
CA GLY A 116 7.99 -11.00 -10.95
C GLY A 116 6.90 -11.88 -11.55
N HIS A 117 7.35 -12.98 -12.12
CA HIS A 117 6.51 -14.02 -12.73
C HIS A 117 6.16 -15.17 -11.76
N THR A 118 6.73 -15.14 -10.55
CA THR A 118 6.50 -16.13 -9.49
C THR A 118 5.82 -15.48 -8.29
N ARG A 119 5.35 -16.30 -7.35
CA ARG A 119 4.85 -15.79 -6.06
C ARG A 119 5.98 -15.13 -5.27
N ALA A 120 5.63 -14.14 -4.45
CA ALA A 120 6.56 -13.52 -3.51
C ALA A 120 5.99 -13.57 -2.09
N VAL A 121 6.89 -13.67 -1.11
CA VAL A 121 6.58 -13.70 0.32
C VAL A 121 7.48 -12.71 1.03
N ALA A 122 6.90 -11.90 1.91
CA ALA A 122 7.64 -10.97 2.75
C ALA A 122 7.18 -11.04 4.22
N ILE A 123 8.09 -10.67 5.11
CA ILE A 123 7.80 -10.44 6.53
C ILE A 123 8.08 -8.97 6.83
N ALA A 124 7.11 -8.31 7.43
CA ALA A 124 7.23 -6.96 7.97
C ALA A 124 7.32 -7.03 9.49
N ALA A 125 8.30 -6.37 10.09
CA ALA A 125 8.33 -6.08 11.53
C ALA A 125 7.97 -4.61 11.74
N LEU A 126 7.16 -4.34 12.75
CA LEU A 126 6.58 -3.03 13.00
C LEU A 126 6.88 -2.57 14.43
N SER A 127 7.27 -1.31 14.57
CA SER A 127 7.62 -0.65 15.85
C SER A 127 6.40 -0.26 16.70
N SER A 128 5.36 -1.08 16.69
CA SER A 128 4.22 -0.97 17.59
C SER A 128 3.53 -2.31 17.75
N GLN A 129 3.01 -2.60 18.94
CA GLN A 129 2.16 -3.77 19.18
C GLN A 129 0.87 -3.76 18.35
N ASN A 130 0.48 -2.58 17.85
CA ASN A 130 -0.65 -2.39 16.94
C ASN A 130 -0.39 -1.14 16.08
N SER A 131 0.25 -1.34 14.92
CA SER A 131 0.59 -0.27 13.97
C SER A 131 -0.61 0.48 13.41
N GLY A 132 -1.73 -0.24 13.21
CA GLY A 132 -2.87 0.21 12.40
C GLY A 132 -2.51 0.31 10.92
N THR A 133 -3.50 0.21 10.04
CA THR A 133 -3.28 0.30 8.60
C THR A 133 -4.35 1.19 7.98
N ILE A 134 -3.91 2.17 7.20
CA ILE A 134 -4.77 3.06 6.41
C ILE A 134 -4.49 2.78 4.94
N ILE A 135 -5.35 2.03 4.28
CA ILE A 135 -5.29 1.86 2.82
C ILE A 135 -5.90 3.10 2.18
N ILE A 136 -5.09 3.85 1.42
CA ILE A 136 -5.45 5.20 0.97
C ILE A 136 -6.73 5.20 0.14
N ALA A 137 -6.83 4.29 -0.84
CA ALA A 137 -8.02 4.24 -1.70
C ALA A 137 -9.29 3.87 -0.92
N ASN A 138 -9.19 2.95 0.05
CA ASN A 138 -10.34 2.53 0.87
C ASN A 138 -10.85 3.69 1.74
N VAL A 139 -9.97 4.47 2.36
CA VAL A 139 -10.43 5.58 3.21
C VAL A 139 -10.93 6.78 2.42
N VAL A 140 -10.41 7.00 1.21
CA VAL A 140 -10.82 8.12 0.34
C VAL A 140 -12.13 7.82 -0.37
N PHE A 141 -12.28 6.62 -0.95
CA PHE A 141 -13.43 6.28 -1.82
C PHE A 141 -14.37 5.23 -1.21
N GLY A 142 -13.99 4.55 -0.14
CA GLY A 142 -14.72 3.41 0.43
C GLY A 142 -15.06 3.55 1.92
N SER A 143 -15.01 4.77 2.48
CA SER A 143 -15.40 5.00 3.88
C SER A 143 -16.89 4.73 4.08
N LYS A 144 -17.25 4.20 5.26
CA LYS A 144 -18.65 3.86 5.59
C LYS A 144 -19.58 5.08 5.48
N THR A 145 -19.10 6.22 5.95
CA THR A 145 -19.71 7.51 5.63
C THR A 145 -18.89 8.11 4.48
N PRO A 146 -19.48 8.32 3.29
CA PRO A 146 -18.75 8.79 2.12
C PRO A 146 -18.18 10.18 2.37
N ILE A 147 -16.99 10.46 1.84
CA ILE A 147 -16.55 11.86 1.70
C ILE A 147 -17.39 12.49 0.60
N SER A 148 -17.86 13.71 0.79
CA SER A 148 -18.65 14.45 -0.21
C SER A 148 -17.99 14.43 -1.59
N ASP A 149 -18.79 14.16 -2.62
CA ASP A 149 -18.31 14.13 -4.00
C ASP A 149 -17.76 15.47 -4.46
N GLU A 150 -18.30 16.58 -3.94
CA GLU A 150 -17.78 17.92 -4.18
C GLU A 150 -16.36 18.08 -3.63
N VAL A 151 -16.13 17.60 -2.39
CA VAL A 151 -14.81 17.64 -1.76
C VAL A 151 -13.81 16.81 -2.56
N LEU A 152 -14.18 15.58 -2.94
CA LEU A 152 -13.29 14.70 -3.70
C LEU A 152 -13.06 15.20 -5.13
N ALA A 153 -14.09 15.70 -5.81
CA ALA A 153 -13.97 16.26 -7.16
C ALA A 153 -12.98 17.45 -7.15
N LYS A 154 -13.10 18.32 -6.15
CA LYS A 154 -12.19 19.45 -5.97
C LYS A 154 -10.78 18.99 -5.60
N ALA A 155 -10.63 18.03 -4.69
CA ALA A 155 -9.34 17.56 -4.21
C ALA A 155 -8.54 16.78 -5.27
N PHE A 156 -9.22 15.98 -6.09
CA PHE A 156 -8.61 15.17 -7.14
C PHE A 156 -8.59 15.84 -8.52
N CYS A 157 -9.15 17.05 -8.63
CA CYS A 157 -9.25 17.79 -9.90
C CYS A 157 -9.97 16.98 -11.00
N VAL A 158 -11.08 16.34 -10.66
CA VAL A 158 -11.91 15.55 -11.56
C VAL A 158 -13.37 15.99 -11.48
N ASP A 159 -14.20 15.57 -12.43
CA ASP A 159 -15.65 15.76 -12.33
C ASP A 159 -16.29 14.83 -11.29
N GLN A 160 -17.50 15.19 -10.83
CA GLN A 160 -18.26 14.40 -9.85
C GLN A 160 -18.58 12.99 -10.36
N LYS A 161 -18.90 12.81 -11.65
CA LYS A 161 -19.19 11.48 -12.23
C LYS A 161 -18.01 10.52 -12.08
N THR A 162 -16.79 11.04 -12.17
CA THR A 162 -15.57 10.27 -11.94
C THR A 162 -15.47 9.84 -10.49
N VAL A 163 -15.79 10.73 -9.53
CA VAL A 163 -15.84 10.40 -8.10
C VAL A 163 -16.91 9.34 -7.81
N ASP A 164 -18.13 9.54 -8.28
CA ASP A 164 -19.26 8.62 -8.08
C ASP A 164 -18.89 7.20 -8.55
N ARG A 165 -18.29 7.11 -9.74
CA ARG A 165 -17.82 5.84 -10.30
C ARG A 165 -16.74 5.21 -9.43
N ARG A 166 -15.82 5.99 -8.86
CA ARG A 166 -14.79 5.45 -7.96
C ARG A 166 -15.41 4.95 -6.66
N GLN A 167 -16.27 5.73 -6.01
CA GLN A 167 -16.92 5.31 -4.76
C GLN A 167 -17.76 4.03 -4.96
N ALA A 168 -18.51 3.95 -6.06
CA ALA A 168 -19.27 2.75 -6.41
C ALA A 168 -18.40 1.48 -6.52
N GLN A 169 -17.17 1.58 -7.04
CA GLN A 169 -16.25 0.44 -7.14
C GLN A 169 -15.84 -0.13 -5.77
N PHE A 170 -15.76 0.71 -4.74
CA PHE A 170 -15.40 0.27 -3.38
C PHE A 170 -16.62 -0.23 -2.60
N TRP A 171 -17.80 0.37 -2.79
CA TRP A 171 -18.98 -0.09 -2.06
C TRP A 171 -19.59 -1.36 -2.62
N MET A 172 -19.48 -1.57 -3.93
CA MET A 172 -19.83 -2.86 -4.53
C MET A 172 -19.00 -4.00 -3.93
N ASP A 173 -17.79 -3.77 -3.41
CA ASP A 173 -17.00 -4.80 -2.73
C ASP A 173 -17.58 -5.19 -1.35
N THR A 174 -18.18 -4.24 -0.64
CA THR A 174 -18.93 -4.51 0.61
C THR A 174 -20.26 -5.23 0.35
N THR A 175 -20.94 -4.96 -0.76
CA THR A 175 -22.20 -5.64 -1.13
C THR A 175 -21.98 -6.99 -1.82
N ILE A 176 -20.90 -7.16 -2.59
CA ILE A 176 -20.57 -8.41 -3.28
C ILE A 176 -20.04 -9.49 -2.33
N SER A 177 -19.59 -9.14 -1.12
CA SER A 177 -19.45 -10.13 -0.05
C SER A 177 -20.77 -10.85 0.29
N LEU A 178 -21.92 -10.33 -0.18
CA LEU A 178 -23.23 -10.97 -0.07
C LEU A 178 -23.78 -11.49 -1.41
N ILE A 179 -23.40 -10.98 -2.59
CA ILE A 179 -23.95 -11.43 -3.88
C ILE A 179 -22.92 -11.31 -5.00
N GLY A 180 -22.63 -12.42 -5.70
CA GLY A 180 -21.56 -12.55 -6.70
C GLY A 180 -21.59 -11.60 -7.91
N ALA A 181 -20.38 -11.40 -8.44
CA ALA A 181 -19.92 -10.74 -9.66
C ALA A 181 -20.92 -10.44 -10.79
N MET A 182 -20.90 -9.20 -11.33
CA MET A 182 -21.14 -8.91 -12.77
C MET A 182 -20.40 -7.64 -13.27
N THR A 183 -19.56 -7.87 -14.30
CA THR A 183 -19.31 -7.11 -15.55
C THR A 183 -18.57 -5.75 -15.62
N GLU A 184 -17.87 -5.64 -16.75
CA GLU A 184 -16.88 -4.66 -17.23
C GLU A 184 -17.39 -3.22 -17.43
N SER A 185 -16.47 -2.23 -17.51
CA SER A 185 -16.16 -1.55 -18.79
C SER A 185 -15.45 -0.17 -18.67
N VAL A 186 -14.60 0.05 -19.68
CA VAL A 186 -14.07 1.28 -20.33
C VAL A 186 -13.16 2.28 -19.57
N PHE A 187 -11.95 2.43 -20.11
CA PHE A 187 -11.00 3.52 -19.91
C PHE A 187 -11.18 4.59 -21.00
N ASN A 188 -11.23 5.88 -20.63
CA ASN A 188 -10.87 6.99 -21.51
C ASN A 188 -10.22 8.11 -20.68
N ALA A 189 -9.19 8.72 -21.25
CA ALA A 189 -8.19 9.59 -20.62
C ALA A 189 -8.52 11.07 -20.73
N TRP A 190 -8.23 11.90 -19.70
CA TRP A 190 -8.01 13.35 -19.83
C TRP A 190 -7.00 13.87 -18.80
N THR A 191 -6.14 14.79 -19.26
CA THR A 191 -5.06 15.47 -18.53
C THR A 191 -5.55 16.79 -17.93
N CYS A 192 -4.97 17.19 -16.80
CA CYS A 192 -5.03 18.59 -16.36
C CYS A 192 -3.64 19.23 -16.55
N ARG A 193 -3.51 20.08 -17.57
CA ARG A 193 -2.53 21.19 -17.61
C ARG A 193 -3.21 22.40 -18.23
N THR A 194 -3.06 23.56 -17.61
CA THR A 194 -3.14 24.86 -18.29
C THR A 194 -1.75 25.25 -18.83
N PRO A 195 -1.67 25.97 -19.97
CA PRO A 195 -0.49 25.99 -20.82
C PRO A 195 0.59 26.97 -20.33
N LYS A 196 1.86 26.55 -20.33
CA LYS A 196 2.99 27.48 -20.47
C LYS A 196 3.54 27.32 -21.89
N ARG A 197 3.56 28.43 -22.63
CA ARG A 197 4.29 28.56 -23.91
C ARG A 197 5.73 28.09 -23.71
N MET A 198 6.20 27.17 -24.56
CA MET A 198 7.64 26.89 -24.70
C MET A 198 8.28 28.03 -25.52
N PRO A 199 9.42 28.59 -25.11
CA PRO A 199 10.30 29.31 -26.02
C PRO A 199 11.09 28.31 -26.89
N PRO A 200 11.55 28.71 -28.09
CA PRO A 200 12.20 27.81 -29.04
C PRO A 200 13.57 27.34 -28.55
N MET A 201 13.93 26.11 -28.98
CA MET A 201 15.23 25.47 -28.78
C MET A 201 16.38 26.36 -29.28
N PHE A 202 17.36 26.60 -28.41
CA PHE A 202 18.71 26.96 -28.84
C PHE A 202 19.60 25.72 -28.77
N THR A 203 20.15 25.34 -29.91
CA THR A 203 21.31 24.48 -30.06
C THR A 203 22.54 25.19 -29.48
N VAL A 204 23.31 24.50 -28.62
CA VAL A 204 24.69 24.87 -28.34
C VAL A 204 25.56 23.62 -28.43
N THR A 205 26.58 23.80 -29.26
CA THR A 205 27.66 22.92 -29.69
C THR A 205 28.53 22.39 -28.56
N MET A 206 29.05 21.18 -28.77
CA MET A 206 30.21 20.61 -28.05
C MET A 206 31.38 21.60 -28.09
N LEU A 207 32.01 21.82 -26.93
CA LEU A 207 33.39 22.30 -26.83
C LEU A 207 34.18 21.20 -26.13
N GLU A 208 35.16 20.67 -26.85
CA GLU A 208 36.28 19.89 -26.31
C GLU A 208 37.08 20.76 -25.35
N VAL A 209 37.61 20.14 -24.29
CA VAL A 209 38.71 20.71 -23.50
C VAL A 209 39.73 19.58 -23.32
N GLU A 210 40.99 19.94 -23.64
CA GLU A 210 42.22 19.15 -23.53
C GLU A 210 42.44 18.53 -22.15
#